data_AF-S7MKL4-F1
#
_entry.id   AF-S7MKL4-F1
#
_cell.length_a   1.000
_cell.length_b   1.000
_cell.length_c   1.000
_cell.angle_alpha   90.00
_cell.angle_beta   90.00
_cell.angle_gamma   90.00
#
_symmetry.space_group_name_H-M   'P 1'
#
loop_
_entity.id
_entity.type
_entity.pdbx_description
1 polymer ?
#
loop_
_entity_poly.entity_id
_entity_poly.type
_entity_poly.pdbx_seq_one_letter_code
_entity_poly.pdbx_strand_id
1 'polypeptide(L)' 'MFARHAKRRTINTEDVKLLARRSNSLLKYITEKSEAITQFNVERKTKKKKKLEDENKDSLEPAEAGGVGNKN' A
#
# COMPACT_ATOMS: atom_id res chain seq x y z
N MET A 1 18.05 15.22 15.17
CA MET A 1 17.04 14.19 14.82
C MET A 1 17.06 13.96 13.31
N PHE A 2 17.05 12.69 12.85
CA PHE A 2 17.31 12.30 11.46
C PHE A 2 16.25 12.76 10.44
N ALA A 3 14.95 12.57 10.72
CA ALA A 3 13.89 13.00 9.80
C ALA A 3 13.95 14.50 9.49
N ARG A 4 14.20 15.32 10.52
CA ARG A 4 14.32 16.78 10.40
C ARG A 4 15.54 17.21 9.58
N HIS A 5 16.64 16.45 9.64
CA HIS A 5 17.83 16.67 8.80
C HIS A 5 17.51 16.43 7.31
N ALA A 6 16.67 15.44 7.02
CA ALA A 6 16.15 15.20 5.68
C ALA A 6 14.92 16.06 5.32
N LYS A 7 14.66 17.17 6.04
CA LYS A 7 13.51 18.08 5.87
C LYS A 7 12.13 17.37 5.92
N ARG A 8 12.05 16.19 6.53
CA ARG A 8 10.80 15.45 6.76
C ARG A 8 10.30 15.67 8.19
N ARG A 9 8.97 15.64 8.36
CA ARG A 9 8.32 15.58 9.68
C ARG A 9 7.97 14.15 10.09
N THR A 10 7.77 13.27 9.12
CA THR A 10 7.49 11.85 9.33
C THR A 10 8.78 11.03 9.32
N ILE A 11 8.91 10.14 10.31
CA ILE A 11 10.04 9.23 10.47
C ILE A 11 9.88 8.04 9.53
N ASN A 12 10.97 7.68 8.83
CA ASN A 12 11.01 6.57 7.89
C ASN A 12 11.95 5.45 8.39
N THR A 13 11.96 4.30 7.71
CA THR A 13 12.83 3.15 8.02
C THR A 13 14.30 3.50 8.03
N GLU A 14 14.75 4.39 7.13
CA GLU A 14 16.16 4.81 7.05
C GLU A 14 16.61 5.58 8.29
N ASP A 15 15.72 6.35 8.91
CA ASP A 15 16.03 7.05 10.16
C ASP A 15 16.24 6.04 11.31
N VAL A 16 15.47 4.94 11.30
CA VAL A 16 15.57 3.86 12.30
C VAL A 16 16.82 3.01 12.07
N LYS A 17 17.15 2.68 10.82
CA LYS A 17 18.40 1.99 10.48
C LYS A 17 19.62 2.80 10.92
N LEU A 18 19.59 4.13 10.70
CA LEU A 18 20.65 5.03 11.11
C LEU A 18 20.78 5.14 12.64
N LEU A 19 19.67 5.01 13.37
CA LEU A 19 19.68 4.93 14.83
C LEU A 19 20.35 3.63 15.34
N ALA A 20 20.11 2.52 14.67
CA ALA A 20 20.64 1.20 15.03
C ALA A 20 22.11 0.96 14.64
N ARG A 21 22.75 1.91 13.95
CA ARG A 21 24.10 1.76 13.37
C ARG A 21 25.24 1.42 14.35
N ARG A 22 24.99 1.51 15.66
CA ARG A 22 26.04 1.33 16.69
C ARG A 22 26.54 -0.11 16.77
N SER A 23 25.66 -1.08 16.54
CA SER A 23 25.99 -2.51 16.54
C SER A 23 25.67 -3.11 15.18
N ASN A 24 26.65 -3.80 14.58
CA ASN A 24 26.49 -4.40 13.26
C ASN A 24 25.49 -5.56 13.27
N SER A 25 25.46 -6.38 14.33
CA SER A 25 24.49 -7.46 14.46
C SER A 25 23.06 -6.92 14.56
N LEU A 26 22.88 -5.84 15.33
CA LEU A 26 21.59 -5.16 15.46
C LEU A 26 21.15 -4.49 14.14
N LEU A 27 22.07 -3.82 13.43
CA LEU A 27 21.81 -3.20 12.14
C LEU A 27 21.35 -4.24 11.11
N LYS A 28 22.03 -5.40 11.06
CA LYS A 28 21.66 -6.51 10.17
C LYS A 28 20.25 -7.03 10.48
N TYR A 29 19.97 -7.31 11.75
CA TYR A 29 18.66 -7.81 12.18
C TYR A 29 17.52 -6.84 11.83
N ILE A 30 17.70 -5.54 12.10
CA ILE A 30 16.69 -4.53 11.82
C ILE A 30 16.45 -4.37 10.31
N THR A 31 17.52 -4.44 9.51
CA THR A 31 17.42 -4.35 8.04
C THR A 31 16.58 -5.51 7.49
N GLU A 32 16.90 -6.73 7.89
CA GLU A 32 16.17 -7.94 7.49
C GLU A 32 14.68 -7.87 7.86
N LYS A 33 14.35 -7.45 9.10
CA LYS A 33 12.96 -7.28 9.53
C LYS A 33 12.23 -6.18 8.76
N SER A 34 12.91 -5.09 8.40
CA SER A 34 12.29 -3.99 7.63
C SER A 34 11.91 -4.42 6.22
N GLU A 35 12.71 -5.29 5.59
CA GLU A 35 12.44 -5.85 4.26
C GLU A 35 11.24 -6.81 4.31
N ALA A 36 11.19 -7.70 5.31
CA ALA A 36 10.06 -8.60 5.51
C ALA A 36 8.73 -7.85 5.68
N ILE A 37 8.72 -6.77 6.47
CA ILE A 37 7.53 -5.91 6.64
C ILE A 37 7.16 -5.21 5.33
N THR A 38 8.15 -4.79 4.54
CA THR A 38 7.91 -4.15 3.24
C THR A 38 7.21 -5.09 2.26
N GLN A 39 7.68 -6.34 2.16
CA GLN A 39 7.04 -7.39 1.35
C GLN A 39 5.60 -7.64 1.79
N PHE A 40 5.37 -7.78 3.09
CA PHE A 40 4.04 -7.97 3.65
C PHE A 40 3.08 -6.80 3.37
N ASN A 41 3.58 -5.57 3.44
CA ASN A 41 2.79 -4.38 3.11
C ASN A 41 2.45 -4.30 1.61
N VAL A 42 3.35 -4.74 0.73
CA VAL A 42 3.07 -4.87 -0.71
C VAL A 42 1.96 -5.89 -0.93
N GLU A 43 2.03 -7.07 -0.29
CA GLU A 43 0.99 -8.11 -0.38
C GLU A 43 -0.37 -7.60 0.12
N ARG A 44 -0.42 -6.84 1.21
CA ARG A 44 -1.67 -6.21 1.68
C ARG A 44 -2.24 -5.23 0.66
N LYS A 45 -1.39 -4.44 -0.01
CA LYS A 45 -1.82 -3.51 -1.06
C LYS A 45 -2.34 -4.24 -2.29
N THR A 46 -1.73 -5.36 -2.69
CA THR A 46 -2.24 -6.16 -3.83
C THR A 46 -3.57 -6.84 -3.50
N LYS A 47 -3.75 -7.37 -2.28
CA LYS A 47 -5.04 -7.89 -1.82
C LYS A 47 -6.12 -6.82 -1.77
N LYS A 48 -5.79 -5.60 -1.34
CA LYS A 48 -6.74 -4.46 -1.36
C LYS A 48 -7.13 -4.08 -2.78
N LYS A 49 -6.18 -4.05 -3.73
CA LYS A 49 -6.48 -3.79 -5.15
C LYS A 49 -7.38 -4.86 -5.77
N LYS A 50 -7.13 -6.14 -5.49
CA LYS A 50 -7.99 -7.24 -5.97
C LYS A 50 -9.44 -7.12 -5.48
N LYS A 51 -9.67 -6.71 -4.23
CA LYS A 51 -11.04 -6.50 -3.71
C LYS A 51 -11.76 -5.35 -4.43
N LEU A 52 -11.04 -4.30 -4.82
CA LEU A 52 -11.62 -3.16 -5.54
C LEU A 52 -11.87 -3.46 -7.03
N GLU A 53 -11.09 -4.35 -7.64
CA GLU A 53 -11.34 -4.82 -9.02
C GLU A 53 -12.53 -5.79 -9.10
N ASP A 54 -12.77 -6.57 -8.04
CA ASP A 54 -13.92 -7.48 -7.92
C ASP A 54 -15.24 -6.69 -7.77
N GLU A 55 -15.25 -5.64 -6.95
CA GLU A 55 -16.40 -4.72 -6.83
C GLU A 55 -16.65 -3.87 -8.09
N ASN A 56 -15.67 -3.71 -8.98
CA ASN A 56 -15.86 -2.95 -10.23
C ASN A 56 -16.47 -3.82 -11.34
N LYS A 57 -16.19 -5.13 -11.37
CA LYS A 57 -16.73 -6.05 -12.38
C LYS A 57 -18.19 -6.45 -12.15
N ASP A 58 -18.70 -6.37 -10.92
CA ASP A 58 -20.12 -6.66 -10.61
C ASP A 58 -21.08 -5.51 -11.00
N SER A 59 -20.55 -4.40 -11.54
CA SER A 59 -21.33 -3.22 -11.94
C SER A 59 -21.56 -3.05 -13.44
N LEU A 60 -21.12 -4.02 -14.26
CA LEU A 60 -21.29 -4.00 -15.72
C LEU A 60 -22.06 -5.24 -16.20
N GLU A 61 -23.31 -5.35 -15.74
CA GLU A 61 -24.35 -6.15 -16.42
C GLU A 61 -25.11 -5.27 -17.44
N PRO A 62 -25.58 -5.87 -18.54
CA PRO A 62 -25.71 -5.24 -19.85
C PRO A 62 -27.02 -4.45 -20.00
N ALA A 63 -26.92 -3.25 -20.57
CA ALA A 63 -28.09 -2.50 -21.02
C ALA A 63 -28.61 -3.08 -22.35
N GLU A 64 -29.37 -4.18 -22.28
CA GLU A 64 -30.15 -4.70 -23.41
C GLU A 64 -31.65 -4.39 -23.24
N ALA A 65 -32.17 -3.68 -24.24
CA ALA A 65 -33.53 -3.69 -24.81
C ALA A 65 -34.78 -3.32 -23.97
N GLY A 66 -35.42 -2.21 -24.39
CA GLY A 66 -36.84 -2.24 -24.80
C GLY A 66 -37.90 -1.69 -23.83
N GLY A 67 -38.44 -0.50 -24.13
CA GLY A 67 -39.65 0.03 -23.49
C GLY A 67 -40.31 1.14 -24.31
N VAL A 68 -41.26 0.75 -25.17
CA VAL A 68 -42.11 1.62 -26.00
C VAL A 68 -43.03 2.48 -25.12
N GLY A 69 -43.20 3.76 -25.45
CA GLY A 69 -44.15 4.64 -24.76
C GLY A 69 -44.40 5.98 -25.44
N ASN A 70 -45.08 5.97 -26.59
CA ASN A 70 -45.66 7.16 -27.22
C ASN A 70 -46.94 7.57 -26.48
N LYS A 71 -47.03 8.80 -25.92
CA LYS A 71 -48.30 9.45 -25.58
C LYS A 71 -48.22 10.98 -25.67
N ASN A 72 -49.14 11.48 -26.50
CA ASN A 72 -49.73 12.82 -26.62
C ASN A 72 -48.90 13.93 -27.27
#